data_AF-A0A7Y2BRA9-F1
#
_entry.id   AF-A0A7Y2BRA9-F1
#
_cell.length_a   1.000
_cell.length_b   1.000
_cell.length_c   1.000
_cell.angle_alpha   90.00
_cell.angle_beta   90.00
_cell.angle_gamma   90.00
#
_symmetry.space_group_name_H-M   'P 1'
#
loop_
_entity.id
_entity.type
_entity.pdbx_description
1 polymer ?
#
loop_
_entity_poly.entity_id
_entity_poly.type
_entity_poly.pdbx_seq_one_letter_code
_entity_poly.pdbx_strand_id
1 'polypeptide(L)'
;MKTSFDEIRKIAFRALDSAGAPAGIDDDGGWACAWLEAAGYPGLQMLAQFFDDDGGPDAFGGVESIAGGEIAAGGRSAITLAALIVEYASMRTEPVTVRQLAHAPFLIAHAARLAEHGTNLIVDPVREAICDVTIRHAGDGYAKQRTRTHEAISEGLDVDKDAFERVYAYSRRILVPQSETSLLSGAGAGLTDND
;
A
#
# COMPACT_ATOMS: atom_id res chain seq x y z
N MET A 1 17.97 9.69 0.18
CA MET A 1 18.84 8.62 -0.33
C MET A 1 18.31 8.19 -1.69
N LYS A 2 19.18 7.75 -2.61
CA LYS A 2 18.72 7.30 -3.93
C LYS A 2 18.51 5.78 -3.97
N THR A 3 17.36 5.35 -4.44
CA THR A 3 16.95 3.93 -4.53
C THR A 3 16.09 3.68 -5.77
N SER A 4 15.72 2.43 -6.04
CA SER A 4 14.85 2.06 -7.17
C SER A 4 13.39 1.88 -6.74
N PHE A 5 12.46 2.05 -7.68
CA PHE A 5 11.04 1.77 -7.45
C PHE A 5 10.81 0.35 -6.91
N ASP A 6 11.47 -0.63 -7.52
CA ASP A 6 11.36 -2.04 -7.14
C ASP A 6 11.92 -2.32 -5.75
N GLU A 7 12.95 -1.59 -5.32
CA GLU A 7 13.49 -1.71 -3.98
C GLU A 7 12.48 -1.20 -2.95
N ILE A 8 11.88 -0.02 -3.17
CA ILE A 8 10.81 0.53 -2.31
C ILE A 8 9.63 -0.46 -2.24
N ARG A 9 9.17 -0.96 -3.40
CA ARG A 9 8.06 -1.93 -3.45
C ARG A 9 8.38 -3.19 -2.64
N LYS A 10 9.57 -3.77 -2.82
CA LYS A 10 9.99 -5.01 -2.16
C LYS A 10 10.09 -4.85 -0.65
N ILE A 11 10.64 -3.73 -0.16
CA ILE A 11 10.75 -3.51 1.29
C ILE A 11 9.38 -3.24 1.91
N ALA A 12 8.51 -2.47 1.23
CA ALA A 12 7.18 -2.15 1.71
C ALA A 12 6.29 -3.39 1.74
N PHE A 13 6.31 -4.21 0.68
CA PHE A 13 5.67 -5.52 0.62
C PHE A 13 6.07 -6.40 1.81
N ARG A 14 7.38 -6.60 2.03
CA ARG A 14 7.88 -7.42 3.14
C ARG A 14 7.53 -6.84 4.50
N ALA A 15 7.49 -5.52 4.63
CA ALA A 15 7.12 -4.88 5.89
C ALA A 15 5.65 -5.11 6.21
N LEU A 16 4.76 -5.00 5.22
CA LEU A 16 3.33 -5.29 5.36
C LEU A 16 3.07 -6.77 5.64
N ASP A 17 3.71 -7.67 4.90
CA ASP A 17 3.66 -9.11 5.16
C ASP A 17 4.16 -9.42 6.59
N SER A 18 5.24 -8.76 7.05
CA SER A 18 5.76 -8.92 8.42
C SER A 18 4.80 -8.42 9.49
N ALA A 19 3.94 -7.46 9.13
CA ALA A 19 2.90 -6.94 10.00
C ALA A 19 1.65 -7.84 10.05
N GLY A 20 1.59 -8.90 9.23
CA GLY A 20 0.43 -9.78 9.12
C GLY A 20 -0.63 -9.28 8.13
N ALA A 21 -0.24 -8.48 7.14
CA ALA A 21 -1.14 -8.08 6.07
C ALA A 21 -1.68 -9.32 5.32
N PRO A 22 -2.99 -9.39 5.03
CA PRO A 22 -3.54 -10.41 4.15
C PRO A 22 -2.91 -10.38 2.75
N ALA A 23 -2.82 -11.54 2.12
CA ALA A 23 -2.35 -11.66 0.75
C ALA A 23 -3.15 -10.73 -0.19
N GLY A 24 -2.43 -9.93 -0.96
CA GLY A 24 -2.98 -8.91 -1.85
C GLY A 24 -2.83 -7.50 -1.27
N ILE A 25 -3.09 -7.29 0.03
CA ILE A 25 -2.89 -5.99 0.69
C ILE A 25 -1.40 -5.65 0.78
N ASP A 26 -0.57 -6.66 1.06
CA ASP A 26 0.89 -6.56 1.08
C ASP A 26 1.47 -6.12 -0.28
N ASP A 27 1.09 -6.79 -1.37
CA ASP A 27 1.62 -6.48 -2.71
C ASP A 27 1.08 -5.16 -3.26
N ASP A 28 -0.22 -4.92 -3.08
CA ASP A 28 -0.84 -3.66 -3.49
C ASP A 28 -0.31 -2.48 -2.68
N GLY A 29 -0.21 -2.63 -1.35
CA GLY A 29 0.36 -1.62 -0.47
C GLY A 29 1.83 -1.36 -0.77
N GLY A 30 2.60 -2.39 -1.09
CA GLY A 30 3.99 -2.27 -1.52
C GLY A 30 4.13 -1.46 -2.80
N TRP A 31 3.33 -1.77 -3.83
CA TRP A 31 3.32 -1.01 -5.07
C TRP A 31 2.82 0.42 -4.87
N ALA A 32 1.74 0.61 -4.11
CA ALA A 32 1.16 1.92 -3.84
C ALA A 32 2.16 2.83 -3.11
N CYS A 33 2.91 2.29 -2.14
CA CYS A 33 3.99 3.00 -1.46
C CYS A 33 5.04 3.50 -2.45
N ALA A 34 5.55 2.62 -3.33
CA ALA A 34 6.56 2.98 -4.33
C ALA A 34 6.01 3.97 -5.37
N TRP A 35 4.75 3.82 -5.77
CA TRP A 35 4.08 4.73 -6.70
C TRP A 35 3.91 6.12 -6.11
N LEU A 36 3.57 6.21 -4.82
CA LEU A 36 3.45 7.49 -4.13
C LEU A 36 4.79 8.23 -4.10
N GLU A 37 5.89 7.56 -3.74
CA GLU A 37 7.23 8.14 -3.82
C GLU A 37 7.55 8.63 -5.23
N ALA A 38 7.26 7.83 -6.26
CA ALA A 38 7.47 8.19 -7.67
C ALA A 38 6.60 9.39 -8.11
N ALA A 39 5.43 9.55 -7.51
CA ALA A 39 4.51 10.66 -7.75
C ALA A 39 4.80 11.89 -6.88
N GLY A 40 5.86 11.87 -6.05
CA GLY A 40 6.26 12.97 -5.17
C GLY A 40 5.47 13.07 -3.86
N TYR A 41 4.77 12.00 -3.47
CA TYR A 41 4.11 11.87 -2.18
C TYR A 41 5.00 11.07 -1.20
N PRO A 42 4.92 11.32 0.11
CA PRO A 42 5.80 10.69 1.10
C PRO A 42 5.32 9.28 1.48
N GLY A 43 5.29 8.36 0.51
CA GLY A 43 4.77 6.98 0.64
C GLY A 43 5.41 6.20 1.78
N LEU A 44 6.74 6.20 1.86
CA LEU A 44 7.51 5.53 2.90
C LEU A 44 7.28 6.13 4.28
N GLN A 45 7.14 7.45 4.37
CA GLN A 45 6.86 8.12 5.64
C GLN A 45 5.47 7.74 6.17
N MET A 46 4.46 7.73 5.29
CA MET A 46 3.11 7.30 5.65
C MET A 46 3.07 5.82 6.05
N LEU A 47 3.80 4.96 5.33
CA LEU A 47 3.89 3.55 5.69
C LEU A 47 4.62 3.33 7.03
N ALA A 48 5.70 4.08 7.29
CA ALA A 48 6.37 4.06 8.59
C ALA A 48 5.43 4.51 9.71
N GLN A 49 4.69 5.60 9.49
CA GLN A 49 3.70 6.08 10.45
C GLN A 49 2.60 5.05 10.74
N PHE A 50 2.08 4.39 9.71
CA PHE A 50 1.12 3.29 9.89
C PHE A 50 1.66 2.19 10.82
N PHE A 51 2.93 1.83 10.68
CA PHE A 51 3.58 0.85 11.54
C PHE A 51 3.91 1.35 12.95
N ASP A 52 4.10 2.66 13.12
CA ASP A 52 4.34 3.30 14.42
C ASP A 52 3.05 3.43 15.23
N ASP A 53 1.92 3.71 14.55
CA ASP A 53 0.61 3.93 15.19
C ASP A 53 -0.07 2.61 15.56
N ASP A 54 -0.34 1.72 14.59
CA ASP A 54 -1.21 0.54 14.80
C ASP A 54 -0.85 -0.70 13.96
N GLY A 55 0.19 -0.66 13.12
CA GLY A 55 0.45 -1.59 12.02
C GLY A 55 0.86 -3.03 12.37
N GLY A 56 0.10 -3.70 13.24
CA GLY A 56 0.09 -5.15 13.44
C GLY A 56 -1.13 -5.84 12.80
N PRO A 57 -1.37 -7.13 13.06
CA PRO A 57 -2.42 -7.91 12.40
C PRO A 57 -3.83 -7.31 12.52
N ASP A 58 -4.13 -6.63 13.64
CA ASP A 58 -5.44 -6.03 13.90
C ASP A 58 -5.72 -4.76 13.05
N ALA A 59 -4.68 -4.18 12.44
CA ALA A 59 -4.79 -3.02 11.55
C ALA A 59 -5.47 -3.34 10.21
N PHE A 60 -5.54 -4.62 9.84
CA PHE A 60 -6.02 -5.08 8.53
C PHE A 60 -7.51 -5.42 8.48
N GLY A 61 -8.29 -4.92 9.44
CA GLY A 61 -9.75 -5.07 9.46
C GLY A 61 -10.48 -4.22 8.41
N GLY A 62 -11.74 -4.57 8.15
CA GLY A 62 -12.61 -3.87 7.21
C GLY A 62 -13.22 -2.56 7.75
N VAL A 63 -14.02 -1.91 6.90
CA VAL A 63 -14.77 -0.68 7.24
C VAL A 63 -15.84 -0.94 8.31
N GLU A 64 -16.24 0.11 9.03
CA GLU A 64 -17.31 0.01 10.04
C GLU A 64 -18.70 -0.11 9.38
N SER A 65 -18.93 0.64 8.30
CA SER A 65 -20.17 0.56 7.54
C SER A 65 -20.05 1.07 6.11
N ILE A 66 -20.96 0.62 5.25
CA ILE A 66 -21.16 1.11 3.89
C ILE A 66 -22.66 1.34 3.70
N ALA A 67 -23.07 2.58 3.43
CA ALA A 67 -24.47 2.92 3.23
C ALA A 67 -24.63 4.12 2.29
N GLY A 68 -25.45 3.98 1.24
CA GLY A 68 -25.91 5.11 0.43
C GLY A 68 -24.82 5.98 -0.21
N GLY A 69 -23.64 5.42 -0.55
CA GLY A 69 -22.51 6.18 -1.07
C GLY A 69 -21.57 6.75 0.01
N GLU A 70 -21.81 6.45 1.29
CA GLU A 70 -20.91 6.75 2.38
C GLU A 70 -20.21 5.47 2.89
N ILE A 71 -18.93 5.58 3.23
CA ILE A 71 -18.12 4.55 3.86
C ILE A 71 -17.58 5.12 5.16
N ALA A 72 -17.86 4.47 6.30
CA ALA A 72 -17.24 4.82 7.58
C ALA A 72 -15.97 4.00 7.79
N ALA A 73 -14.79 4.64 7.72
CA ALA A 73 -13.51 3.94 7.89
C ALA A 73 -13.10 3.78 9.36
N GLY A 74 -13.69 4.54 10.29
CA GLY A 74 -13.43 4.40 11.73
C GLY A 74 -11.97 4.67 12.12
N GLY A 75 -11.29 5.58 11.42
CA GLY A 75 -9.86 5.87 11.62
C GLY A 75 -8.90 4.90 10.92
N ARG A 76 -9.41 3.86 10.23
CA ARG A 76 -8.55 2.88 9.54
C ARG A 76 -7.79 3.50 8.37
N SER A 77 -6.69 2.83 8.02
CA SER A 77 -5.77 3.28 6.98
C SER A 77 -6.23 2.92 5.56
N ALA A 78 -6.03 3.84 4.63
CA ALA A 78 -6.16 3.56 3.20
C ALA A 78 -5.14 2.52 2.71
N ILE A 79 -4.03 2.30 3.41
CA ILE A 79 -3.11 1.18 3.13
C ILE A 79 -3.87 -0.17 3.16
N THR A 80 -4.86 -0.29 4.06
CA THR A 80 -5.70 -1.48 4.20
C THR A 80 -6.93 -1.43 3.29
N LEU A 81 -7.56 -0.26 3.18
CA LEU A 81 -8.91 -0.13 2.63
C LEU A 81 -8.97 0.35 1.17
N ALA A 82 -7.86 0.79 0.57
CA ALA A 82 -7.89 1.51 -0.69
C ALA A 82 -8.50 0.71 -1.85
N ALA A 83 -8.17 -0.58 -1.99
CA ALA A 83 -8.74 -1.42 -3.03
C ALA A 83 -10.28 -1.46 -2.94
N LEU A 84 -10.82 -1.79 -1.75
CA LEU A 84 -12.26 -1.82 -1.51
C LEU A 84 -12.92 -0.47 -1.81
N ILE A 85 -12.32 0.62 -1.33
CA ILE A 85 -12.88 1.97 -1.48
C ILE A 85 -12.92 2.39 -2.96
N VAL A 86 -11.82 2.17 -3.69
CA VAL A 86 -11.68 2.55 -5.10
C VAL A 86 -12.59 1.70 -5.99
N GLU A 87 -12.70 0.40 -5.72
CA GLU A 87 -13.63 -0.48 -6.42
C GLU A 87 -15.10 -0.12 -6.13
N TYR A 88 -15.45 0.16 -4.89
CA TYR A 88 -16.80 0.60 -4.55
C TYR A 88 -17.16 1.91 -5.25
N ALA A 89 -16.24 2.86 -5.31
CA ALA A 89 -16.42 4.12 -6.03
C ALA A 89 -16.52 3.93 -7.55
N SER A 90 -15.78 2.98 -8.12
CA SER A 90 -15.80 2.72 -9.57
C SER A 90 -17.15 2.18 -10.05
N MET A 91 -17.84 1.41 -9.21
CA MET A 91 -19.17 0.84 -9.50
C MET A 91 -20.31 1.86 -9.37
N ARG A 92 -20.03 3.10 -8.94
CA ARG A 92 -21.04 4.12 -8.68
C ARG A 92 -20.98 5.27 -9.68
N THR A 93 -22.14 5.83 -9.97
CA THR A 93 -22.28 7.06 -10.76
C THR A 93 -22.19 8.31 -9.87
N GLU A 94 -22.73 8.22 -8.65
CA GLU A 94 -22.69 9.28 -7.65
C GLU A 94 -21.36 9.24 -6.86
N PRO A 95 -20.86 10.41 -6.39
CA PRO A 95 -19.68 10.45 -5.54
C PRO A 95 -19.80 9.57 -4.29
N VAL A 96 -18.67 9.00 -3.87
CA VAL A 96 -18.53 8.26 -2.62
C VAL A 96 -17.81 9.12 -1.60
N THR A 97 -18.35 9.22 -0.38
CA THR A 97 -17.68 9.87 0.74
C THR A 97 -17.14 8.82 1.70
N VAL A 98 -15.86 8.87 2.01
CA VAL A 98 -15.22 8.05 3.03
C VAL A 98 -14.97 8.92 4.25
N ARG A 99 -15.48 8.51 5.40
CA ARG A 99 -15.36 9.22 6.67
C ARG A 99 -14.21 8.70 7.50
N GLN A 100 -13.46 9.62 8.13
CA GLN A 100 -12.38 9.30 9.07
C GLN A 100 -11.34 8.30 8.51
N LEU A 101 -10.79 8.57 7.33
CA LEU A 101 -9.78 7.72 6.70
C LEU A 101 -8.36 8.22 6.99
N ALA A 102 -7.49 7.34 7.47
CA ALA A 102 -6.07 7.63 7.64
C ALA A 102 -5.26 7.34 6.36
N HIS A 103 -4.12 7.99 6.18
CA HIS A 103 -3.18 7.74 5.07
C HIS A 103 -3.82 7.81 3.67
N ALA A 104 -4.81 8.69 3.51
CA ALA A 104 -5.63 8.83 2.30
C ALA A 104 -4.88 8.93 0.95
N PRO A 105 -3.61 9.41 0.83
CA PRO A 105 -2.92 9.39 -0.46
C PRO A 105 -2.79 7.99 -1.09
N PHE A 106 -2.83 6.91 -0.30
CA PHE A 106 -2.87 5.55 -0.86
C PHE A 106 -4.05 5.32 -1.81
N LEU A 107 -5.18 6.02 -1.63
CA LEU A 107 -6.29 6.00 -2.59
C LEU A 107 -5.88 6.49 -3.98
N ILE A 108 -4.98 7.47 -4.07
CA ILE A 108 -4.53 8.05 -5.34
C ILE A 108 -3.75 7.02 -6.14
N ALA A 109 -2.88 6.24 -5.49
CA ALA A 109 -2.14 5.17 -6.16
C ALA A 109 -3.08 4.10 -6.73
N HIS A 110 -4.06 3.65 -5.95
CA HIS A 110 -5.04 2.68 -6.41
C HIS A 110 -5.94 3.23 -7.52
N ALA A 111 -6.37 4.49 -7.44
CA ALA A 111 -7.10 5.17 -8.50
C ALA A 111 -6.26 5.29 -9.79
N ALA A 112 -4.96 5.56 -9.68
CA ALA A 112 -4.05 5.60 -10.80
C ALA A 112 -3.92 4.24 -11.49
N ARG A 113 -3.84 3.15 -10.71
CA ARG A 113 -3.83 1.79 -11.24
C ARG A 113 -5.14 1.46 -11.95
N LEU A 114 -6.29 1.85 -11.38
CA LEU A 114 -7.58 1.62 -12.02
C LEU A 114 -7.73 2.40 -13.35
N ALA A 115 -7.12 3.59 -13.43
CA ALA A 115 -7.09 4.38 -14.66
C ALA A 115 -6.33 3.68 -15.80
N GLU A 116 -5.36 2.79 -15.50
CA GLU A 116 -4.70 1.95 -16.50
C GLU A 116 -5.67 0.97 -17.18
N HIS A 117 -6.79 0.66 -16.51
CA HIS A 117 -7.88 -0.17 -17.01
C HIS A 117 -9.08 0.64 -17.53
N GLY A 118 -8.91 1.96 -17.70
CA GLY A 118 -9.91 2.82 -18.34
C GLY A 118 -10.94 3.44 -17.40
N THR A 119 -10.83 3.26 -16.08
CA THR A 119 -11.70 3.94 -15.11
C THR A 119 -10.94 5.03 -14.37
N ASN A 120 -11.26 6.28 -14.67
CA ASN A 120 -10.59 7.43 -14.07
C ASN A 120 -11.37 7.93 -12.86
N LEU A 121 -10.73 7.98 -11.70
CA LEU A 121 -11.32 8.55 -10.48
C LEU A 121 -10.53 9.78 -10.01
N ILE A 122 -11.23 10.74 -9.44
CA ILE A 122 -10.68 11.88 -8.71
C ILE A 122 -10.87 11.63 -7.22
N VAL A 123 -9.82 11.83 -6.45
CA VAL A 123 -9.81 11.72 -4.98
C VAL A 123 -9.61 13.13 -4.39
N ASP A 124 -10.65 13.69 -3.78
CA ASP A 124 -10.71 15.06 -3.26
C ASP A 124 -11.11 15.10 -1.79
N PRO A 125 -10.64 16.08 -1.00
CA PRO A 125 -9.25 16.48 -0.84
C PRO A 125 -8.53 15.55 0.16
N VAL A 126 -7.20 15.49 0.05
CA VAL A 126 -6.34 14.79 1.01
C VAL A 126 -5.48 15.84 1.70
N ARG A 127 -5.79 16.22 2.95
CA ARG A 127 -5.10 17.35 3.63
C ARG A 127 -4.75 17.12 5.10
N GLU A 128 -5.31 16.11 5.76
CA GLU A 128 -5.09 15.85 7.19
C GLU A 128 -4.73 14.38 7.43
N ALA A 129 -4.15 14.08 8.61
CA ALA A 129 -3.68 12.73 8.97
C ALA A 129 -4.83 11.69 8.94
N ILE A 130 -6.00 12.08 9.45
CA ILE A 130 -7.28 11.39 9.30
C ILE A 130 -8.24 12.41 8.70
N CYS A 131 -8.86 12.10 7.56
CA CYS A 131 -9.76 13.03 6.88
C CYS A 131 -10.96 12.35 6.24
N ASP A 132 -11.96 13.18 5.94
CA ASP A 132 -13.06 12.79 5.06
C ASP A 132 -12.63 13.00 3.61
N VAL A 133 -12.82 11.98 2.77
CA VAL A 133 -12.40 11.96 1.38
C VAL A 133 -13.59 11.69 0.49
N THR A 134 -13.74 12.47 -0.58
CA THR A 134 -14.72 12.26 -1.64
C THR A 134 -14.05 11.69 -2.89
N ILE A 135 -14.60 10.61 -3.42
CA ILE A 135 -14.15 9.97 -4.64
C ILE A 135 -15.25 10.06 -5.68
N ARG A 136 -14.88 10.43 -6.91
CA ARG A 136 -15.83 10.53 -8.04
C ARG A 136 -15.17 10.17 -9.35
N HIS A 137 -15.95 9.84 -10.36
CA HIS A 137 -15.44 9.68 -11.73
C HIS A 137 -14.84 10.99 -12.23
N ALA A 138 -13.64 10.91 -12.80
CA ALA A 138 -13.05 11.99 -13.56
C ALA A 138 -13.76 12.08 -14.93
N GLY A 139 -14.03 13.29 -15.41
CA GLY A 139 -14.22 13.49 -16.85
C GLY A 139 -12.93 13.21 -17.63
N ASP A 140 -12.91 13.54 -18.92
CA ASP A 140 -11.71 13.41 -19.76
C ASP A 140 -10.57 14.34 -19.29
N GLY A 141 -9.68 13.86 -18.40
CA GLY A 141 -8.66 14.75 -17.81
C GLY A 141 -7.44 14.12 -17.10
N TYR A 142 -7.33 12.79 -16.99
CA TYR A 142 -6.31 12.14 -16.13
C TYR A 142 -4.88 12.08 -16.72
N ALA A 143 -4.64 12.58 -17.94
CA ALA A 143 -3.43 12.26 -18.70
C ALA A 143 -2.10 12.83 -18.15
N LYS A 144 -2.11 13.88 -17.30
CA LYS A 144 -0.88 14.61 -16.93
C LYS A 144 -0.05 13.98 -15.80
N GLN A 145 -0.67 13.29 -14.84
CA GLN A 145 0.03 12.70 -13.68
C GLN A 145 0.92 11.53 -14.12
N ARG A 146 0.46 10.77 -15.12
CA ARG A 146 1.09 9.54 -15.63
C ARG A 146 2.51 9.73 -16.19
N THR A 147 2.77 10.84 -16.88
CA THR A 147 4.08 11.08 -17.52
C THR A 147 5.21 11.25 -16.50
N ARG A 148 4.97 12.02 -15.42
CA ARG A 148 6.00 12.31 -14.42
C ARG A 148 6.40 11.08 -13.60
N THR A 149 5.43 10.24 -13.23
CA THR A 149 5.69 9.03 -12.45
C THR A 149 6.55 8.03 -13.25
N HIS A 150 6.30 7.87 -14.55
CA HIS A 150 7.09 6.98 -15.41
C HIS A 150 8.57 7.40 -15.55
N GLU A 151 8.81 8.70 -15.65
CA GLU A 151 10.18 9.25 -15.71
C GLU A 151 10.93 8.97 -14.40
N ALA A 152 10.31 9.28 -13.24
CA ALA A 152 10.91 9.05 -11.93
C ALA A 152 11.23 7.56 -11.67
N ILE A 153 10.37 6.64 -12.11
CA ILE A 153 10.62 5.19 -12.00
C ILE A 153 11.90 4.78 -12.74
N SER A 154 12.18 5.40 -13.89
CA SER A 154 13.34 5.06 -14.72
C SER A 154 14.66 5.64 -14.20
N GLU A 155 14.61 6.83 -13.59
CA GLU A 155 15.81 7.56 -13.13
C GLU A 155 16.25 7.21 -11.71
N GLY A 156 15.41 6.48 -10.97
CA GLY A 156 15.56 6.21 -9.55
C GLY A 156 15.01 7.35 -8.69
N LEU A 157 14.64 7.03 -7.45
CA LEU A 157 13.92 7.91 -6.56
C LEU A 157 14.82 8.43 -5.44
N ASP A 158 14.75 9.74 -5.19
CA ASP A 158 15.30 10.35 -3.99
C ASP A 158 14.27 10.31 -2.87
N VAL A 159 14.47 9.39 -1.91
CA VAL A 159 13.54 9.16 -0.80
C VAL A 159 14.11 9.59 0.55
N ASP A 160 13.24 9.80 1.52
CA ASP A 160 13.63 10.05 2.90
C ASP A 160 14.34 8.83 3.50
N LYS A 161 15.56 9.04 4.01
CA LYS A 161 16.41 7.96 4.50
C LYS A 161 15.85 7.34 5.78
N ASP A 162 15.32 8.16 6.68
CA ASP A 162 14.86 7.69 7.99
C ASP A 162 13.54 6.92 7.85
N ALA A 163 12.65 7.35 6.97
CA ALA A 163 11.45 6.61 6.59
C ALA A 163 11.81 5.27 5.92
N PHE A 164 12.75 5.27 4.99
CA PHE A 164 13.24 4.05 4.35
C PHE A 164 13.79 3.06 5.38
N GLU A 165 14.67 3.51 6.27
CA GLU A 165 15.27 2.65 7.31
C GLU A 165 14.24 2.09 8.30
N ARG A 166 13.23 2.88 8.67
CA ARG A 166 12.11 2.41 9.51
C ARG A 166 11.31 1.30 8.85
N VAL A 167 10.87 1.50 7.60
CA VAL A 167 10.14 0.46 6.84
C VAL A 167 11.04 -0.77 6.63
N TYR A 168 12.32 -0.56 6.32
CA TYR A 168 13.28 -1.66 6.17
C TYR A 168 13.45 -2.47 7.46
N ALA A 169 13.48 -1.83 8.63
CA ALA A 169 13.54 -2.53 9.91
C ALA A 169 12.32 -3.44 10.14
N TYR A 170 11.11 -2.99 9.76
CA TYR A 170 9.90 -3.84 9.78
C TYR A 170 10.03 -5.02 8.82
N SER A 171 10.52 -4.80 7.59
CA SER A 171 10.68 -5.85 6.57
C SER A 171 11.56 -7.03 7.00
N ARG A 172 12.44 -6.80 7.99
CA ARG A 172 13.36 -7.81 8.52
C ARG A 172 12.74 -8.69 9.61
N ARG A 173 11.53 -8.39 10.09
CA ARG A 173 10.86 -9.17 11.14
C ARG A 173 10.39 -10.55 10.65
N ILE A 174 10.18 -10.74 9.33
CA ILE A 174 9.95 -12.06 8.68
C ILE A 174 11.16 -13.00 8.73
N LEU A 175 12.37 -12.50 9.01
CA LEU A 175 13.53 -13.37 9.08
C LEU A 175 13.45 -14.24 10.35
N VAL A 176 12.91 -15.45 10.20
CA VAL A 176 13.18 -16.55 11.12
C VAL A 176 14.70 -16.60 11.27
N PRO A 177 15.26 -16.49 12.50
CA PRO A 177 16.67 -16.75 12.68
C PRO A 177 16.95 -18.11 12.05
N GLN A 178 18.00 -18.23 11.22
CA GLN A 178 18.51 -19.56 10.91
C GLN A 178 18.96 -20.17 12.24
N SER A 179 18.04 -20.87 12.92
CA SER A 179 18.40 -21.73 14.03
C SER A 179 19.38 -22.74 13.45
N GLU A 180 20.47 -23.01 14.16
CA GLU A 180 21.42 -24.09 13.80
C GLU A 180 20.67 -25.42 13.57
N THR A 181 19.51 -25.58 14.20
CA THR A 181 18.57 -26.68 13.99
C THR A 181 18.09 -26.82 12.54
N SER A 182 17.81 -25.74 11.79
CA SER A 182 17.43 -25.80 10.37
C SER A 182 18.61 -26.12 9.43
N LEU A 183 19.84 -25.79 9.86
CA LEU A 183 21.07 -26.13 9.13
C LEU A 183 21.44 -27.62 9.32
N LEU A 184 21.22 -28.16 10.53
CA LEU A 184 21.48 -29.55 10.88
C LEU A 184 20.41 -30.53 10.39
N SER A 185 19.15 -30.09 10.26
CA SER A 185 18.02 -30.95 9.88
C SER A 185 17.74 -30.98 8.36
N GLY A 186 18.75 -30.67 7.55
CA GLY A 186 18.82 -30.80 6.08
C GLY A 186 17.54 -31.33 5.42
N ALA A 187 16.84 -30.45 4.73
CA ALA A 187 15.67 -30.81 3.93
C ALA A 187 16.05 -31.89 2.91
N GLY A 188 15.55 -33.12 3.13
CA GLY A 188 15.35 -34.12 2.10
C GLY A 188 16.60 -34.86 1.59
N ALA A 189 17.07 -35.84 2.35
CA ALA A 189 17.64 -37.05 1.80
C ALA A 189 16.79 -38.24 2.28
N GLY A 190 15.64 -38.44 1.63
CA GLY A 190 14.87 -39.66 1.80
C GLY A 190 15.69 -40.84 1.29
N LEU A 191 16.21 -41.64 2.19
CA LEU A 191 16.71 -42.98 1.87
C LEU A 191 15.48 -43.87 1.63
N THR A 192 15.08 -44.02 0.37
CA THR A 192 14.34 -45.20 -0.06
C THR A 192 15.35 -46.19 -0.59
N ASP A 193 15.83 -47.06 0.31
CA ASP A 193 16.33 -48.39 -0.06
C ASP A 193 15.13 -49.19 -0.56
N ASN A 194 15.17 -49.61 -1.83
CA ASN A 194 14.32 -50.67 -2.34
C ASN A 194 15.17 -51.95 -2.38
N ASP A 195 14.97 -52.82 -1.37
CA ASP A 195 15.27 -54.26 -1.46
C ASP A 195 14.03 -55.01 -2.00
#